data_AF-A0A843CRL3-F1
#
_entry.id   AF-A0A843CRL3-F1
#
_cell.length_a   1.000
_cell.length_b   1.000
_cell.length_c   1.000
_cell.angle_alpha   90.00
_cell.angle_beta   90.00
_cell.angle_gamma   90.00
#
_symmetry.space_group_name_H-M   'P 1'
#
loop_
_entity.id
_entity.type
_entity.pdbx_description
1 polymer ?
#
loop_
_entity_poly.entity_id
_entity_poly.type
_entity_poly.pdbx_seq_one_letter_code
_entity_poly.pdbx_strand_id
1 'polypeptide(L)' 'IHVEKDIFEHAWKIFSGQKLRLSFVDCITIAVMQDRKMQKIATFDGDFAKVKGVQVL' A
#
# COMPACT_ATOMS: atom_id res chain seq x y z
N ILE A 1 -3.83 -11.68 -6.11
CA ILE A 1 -3.88 -10.32 -6.70
C ILE A 1 -2.96 -10.34 -7.90
N HIS A 2 -3.47 -10.07 -9.11
CA HIS A 2 -2.60 -9.87 -10.27
C HIS A 2 -2.02 -8.45 -10.20
N VAL A 3 -0.70 -8.34 -10.25
CA VAL A 3 0.00 -7.05 -10.16
C VAL A 3 0.60 -6.78 -11.53
N GLU A 4 0.08 -5.76 -12.21
CA GLU A 4 0.65 -5.29 -13.45
C GLU A 4 1.96 -4.54 -13.20
N LYS A 5 2.80 -4.41 -14.24
CA LYS A 5 4.11 -3.78 -14.14
C LYS A 5 4.03 -2.38 -13.53
N ASP A 6 3.02 -1.59 -13.90
CA ASP A 6 2.88 -0.22 -13.40
C ASP A 6 2.57 -0.17 -11.90
N ILE A 7 1.76 -1.11 -11.40
CA ILE A 7 1.49 -1.26 -9.96
C ILE A 7 2.75 -1.72 -9.23
N PHE A 8 3.54 -2.63 -9.81
CA PHE A 8 4.81 -3.06 -9.24
C PHE A 8 5.82 -1.91 -9.14
N GLU A 9 6.01 -1.14 -10.21
CA GLU A 9 6.90 0.02 -10.23
C GLU A 9 6.42 1.10 -9.25
N HIS A 10 5.11 1.28 -9.12
CA HIS A 10 4.54 2.18 -8.12
C HIS A 10 4.82 1.71 -6.69
N ALA A 11 4.62 0.42 -6.41
CA ALA A 11 4.96 -0.18 -5.13
C ALA A 11 6.46 -0.06 -4.83
N TRP A 12 7.32 -0.18 -5.84
CA TRP A 12 8.76 0.03 -5.69
C TRP A 12 9.11 1.46 -5.29
N LYS A 13 8.44 2.46 -5.87
CA LYS A 13 8.59 3.87 -5.47
C LYS A 13 8.14 4.10 -4.02
N ILE A 14 7.02 3.50 -3.61
CA ILE A 14 6.54 3.56 -2.22
C ILE A 14 7.56 2.91 -1.27
N PHE A 15 8.04 1.70 -1.60
CA PHE A 15 8.95 0.93 -0.77
C PHE A 15 10.34 1.56 -0.66
N SER A 16 10.85 2.18 -1.72
CA SER A 16 12.15 2.87 -1.69
C SER A 16 12.09 4.23 -1.00
N GLY A 17 10.93 4.90 -1.02
CA GLY A 17 10.72 6.22 -0.42
C GLY A 17 10.10 6.21 0.98
N GLN A 18 9.67 5.04 1.50
CA GLN A 18 8.98 4.98 2.78
C GLN A 18 9.90 5.35 3.95
N LYS A 19 9.30 6.03 4.92
CA LYS A 19 9.87 6.18 6.28
C LYS A 19 9.23 5.22 7.27
N LEU A 20 8.13 4.58 6.86
CA LEU A 20 7.49 3.49 7.57
C LEU A 20 8.31 2.20 7.32
N ARG A 21 8.15 1.18 8.15
CA ARG A 21 8.83 -0.12 7.99
C ARG A 21 7.90 -1.15 7.36
N LEU A 22 7.14 -0.73 6.35
CA LEU A 22 6.23 -1.62 5.64
C LEU A 22 7.02 -2.62 4.81
N SER A 23 6.54 -3.86 4.72
CA SER A 23 7.10 -4.82 3.79
C SER A 23 6.82 -4.40 2.35
N PHE A 24 7.55 -5.00 1.39
CA PHE A 24 7.26 -4.75 -0.02
C PHE A 24 5.83 -5.19 -0.39
N VAL A 25 5.29 -6.24 0.25
CA VAL A 25 3.93 -6.72 0.02
C VAL A 25 2.88 -5.71 0.52
N ASP A 26 3.16 -5.02 1.62
CA ASP A 26 2.30 -3.94 2.11
C ASP A 26 2.31 -2.75 1.14
N CYS A 27 3.48 -2.40 0.59
CA CYS A 27 3.59 -1.37 -0.45
C CYS A 27 2.83 -1.75 -1.73
N ILE A 28 2.84 -3.03 -2.13
CA ILE A 28 2.01 -3.53 -3.23
C ILE A 28 0.52 -3.36 -2.91
N THR A 29 0.11 -3.70 -1.67
CA THR A 29 -1.27 -3.53 -1.22
C THR A 29 -1.71 -2.07 -1.29
N ILE A 30 -0.86 -1.15 -0.83
CA ILE A 30 -1.11 0.31 -0.91
C ILE A 30 -1.19 0.77 -2.37
N ALA A 31 -0.28 0.33 -3.23
CA ALA A 31 -0.28 0.71 -4.65
C ALA A 31 -1.57 0.27 -5.36
N VAL A 32 -2.04 -0.96 -5.08
CA VAL A 32 -3.31 -1.48 -5.59
C VAL A 32 -4.49 -0.68 -5.05
N MET A 33 -4.49 -0.33 -3.75
CA MET A 33 -5.53 0.50 -3.17
C MET A 33 -5.61 1.87 -3.83
N GLN A 34 -4.47 2.52 -4.07
CA GLN A 34 -4.41 3.83 -4.71
C GLN A 34 -4.90 3.79 -6.17
N ASP A 35 -4.45 2.79 -6.94
CA ASP A 35 -4.88 2.56 -8.33
C ASP A 35 -6.41 2.39 -8.42
N ARG A 36 -6.97 1.57 -7.52
CA ARG A 36 -8.42 1.29 -7.46
C ARG A 36 -9.23 2.34 -6.72
N LYS A 37 -8.61 3.44 -6.28
CA LYS A 37 -9.23 4.51 -5.48
C LYS A 37 -9.93 3.98 -4.21
N MET A 38 -9.38 2.92 -3.62
CA MET A 38 -9.84 2.34 -2.36
C MET A 38 -9.14 3.03 -1.19
N GLN A 39 -9.93 3.42 -0.19
CA GLN A 39 -9.40 4.04 1.03
C GLN A 39 -9.48 3.11 2.24
N LYS A 40 -10.39 2.13 2.24
CA LYS A 40 -10.65 1.27 3.39
C LYS A 40 -9.95 -0.08 3.24
N ILE A 41 -9.33 -0.55 4.32
CA ILE A 41 -8.72 -1.88 4.40
C ILE A 41 -9.11 -2.54 5.73
N ALA A 42 -9.48 -3.82 5.66
CA ALA A 42 -9.61 -4.66 6.85
C ALA A 42 -8.27 -5.35 7.09
N THR A 43 -7.59 -5.00 8.17
CA THR A 43 -6.28 -5.54 8.52
C THR A 43 -6.07 -5.49 10.04
N PHE A 44 -5.28 -6.43 10.56
CA PHE A 44 -4.80 -6.38 11.94
C PHE A 44 -3.48 -5.63 12.07
N ASP A 45 -2.87 -5.25 10.95
CA ASP A 45 -1.62 -4.49 10.93
C ASP A 45 -1.88 -2.99 11.08
N GLY A 46 -1.57 -2.48 12.27
CA GLY A 46 -1.75 -1.07 12.62
C GLY A 46 -0.85 -0.11 11.84
N ASP A 47 0.18 -0.59 11.14
CA ASP A 47 1.06 0.28 10.34
C ASP A 47 0.33 0.89 9.14
N PHE A 48 -0.74 0.24 8.63
CA PHE A 48 -1.58 0.78 7.57
C PHE A 48 -2.33 2.06 7.99
N ALA A 49 -2.64 2.24 9.28
CA ALA A 49 -3.28 3.46 9.77
C ALA A 49 -2.35 4.69 9.70
N LYS A 50 -1.04 4.49 9.54
CA LYS A 50 -0.05 5.56 9.37
C LYS A 50 0.10 6.00 7.91
N VAL A 51 -0.52 5.28 6.97
CA VAL A 51 -0.46 5.57 5.54
C VAL A 51 -1.50 6.62 5.19
N LYS A 52 -1.07 7.76 4.64
CA LYS A 52 -1.97 8.84 4.25
C LYS A 52 -2.99 8.36 3.22
N GLY A 53 -4.28 8.57 3.53
CA GLY A 53 -5.39 8.19 2.65
C GLY A 53 -5.90 6.76 2.83
N VAL A 54 -5.31 6.00 3.76
CA VAL A 54 -5.79 4.67 4.17
C VAL A 54 -6.58 4.78 5.48
N GLN A 55 -7.69 4.06 5.55
CA GLN A 55 -8.58 3.93 6.70
C GLN A 55 -8.64 2.45 7.08
N VAL A 56 -8.16 2.11 8.27
CA VAL A 56 -8.30 0.77 8.83
C VAL A 56 -9.71 0.62 9.42
N LEU A 57 -10.39 -0.47 9.10
CA LEU A 57 -11.71 -0.84 9.61
C LEU A 57 -11.63 -1.76 10.82
#